data_AF-A0A9P1E0W2-F1
#
_entry.id   AF-A0A9P1E0W2-F1
#
_cell.length_a   1.000
_cell.length_b   1.000
_cell.length_c   1.000
_cell.angle_alpha   90.00
_cell.angle_beta   90.00
_cell.angle_gamma   90.00
#
_symmetry.space_group_name_H-M   'P 1'
#
loop_
_entity.id
_entity.type
_entity.pdbx_description
1 polymer ?
#
loop_
_entity_poly.entity_id
_entity_poly.type
_entity_poly.pdbx_seq_one_letter_code
_entity_poly.pdbx_strand_id
1 'polypeptide(L)'
;MAFAQCIILAASFFLFNFCSSQITNAILNDFSLAIATWYGPPNGHGTDTGACGYGDVGKPPYNSMISAGNQALYKSGKGCGECYQVKCTENPICSGEPIKVYITDECPGACNNEPVWFDLGGLAFGYMGKPGQGDAMRNLGRVKIWYQSVPC
;
A
#
# COMPACT_ATOMS: atom_id res chain seq x y z
N MET A 1 13.07 -19.81 -25.71
CA MET A 1 12.65 -20.27 -27.05
C MET A 1 11.26 -20.87 -26.91
N ALA A 2 10.21 -20.10 -27.18
CA ALA A 2 8.82 -20.57 -27.10
C ALA A 2 8.40 -21.09 -28.48
N PHE A 3 7.95 -22.35 -28.54
CA PHE A 3 7.41 -22.94 -29.75
C PHE A 3 5.93 -22.58 -29.85
N ALA A 4 5.54 -21.88 -30.92
CA ALA A 4 4.15 -21.62 -31.29
C ALA A 4 3.74 -22.61 -32.39
N GLN A 5 2.69 -23.40 -32.16
CA GLN A 5 2.08 -24.21 -33.22
C GLN A 5 0.80 -23.52 -33.70
N CYS A 6 0.83 -23.04 -34.95
CA CYS A 6 -0.33 -22.48 -35.65
C CYS A 6 -1.10 -23.58 -36.38
N ILE A 7 -2.41 -23.73 -36.13
CA ILE A 7 -3.29 -24.60 -36.91
C ILE A 7 -3.95 -23.76 -38.01
N ILE A 8 -3.82 -24.22 -39.26
CA ILE A 8 -4.42 -23.58 -40.45
C ILE A 8 -5.75 -24.27 -40.75
N LEU A 9 -6.88 -23.57 -40.63
CA LEU A 9 -8.15 -24.01 -41.19
C LEU A 9 -8.41 -23.24 -42.49
N ALA A 10 -8.38 -23.98 -43.61
CA ALA A 10 -8.61 -23.44 -44.93
C ALA A 10 -10.11 -23.37 -45.24
N ALA A 11 -10.67 -22.15 -45.28
CA ALA A 11 -11.86 -21.84 -46.07
C ALA A 11 -11.92 -20.33 -46.36
N SER A 12 -11.76 -19.99 -47.65
CA SER A 12 -12.17 -18.74 -48.31
C SER A 12 -11.77 -17.38 -47.67
N PHE A 13 -10.67 -16.82 -48.18
CA PHE A 13 -10.48 -15.42 -48.57
C PHE A 13 -10.60 -14.25 -47.57
N PHE A 14 -10.34 -14.46 -46.28
CA PHE A 14 -9.79 -13.39 -45.43
C PHE A 14 -8.77 -13.98 -44.44
N LEU A 15 -7.48 -13.74 -44.68
CA LEU A 15 -6.39 -14.12 -43.77
C LEU A 15 -6.35 -13.17 -42.56
N PHE A 16 -7.33 -13.27 -41.68
CA PHE A 16 -7.21 -12.68 -40.34
C PHE A 16 -6.37 -13.61 -39.47
N ASN A 17 -5.09 -13.27 -39.31
CA ASN A 17 -4.23 -13.86 -38.29
C ASN A 17 -4.75 -13.48 -36.91
N PHE A 18 -5.67 -14.28 -36.34
CA PHE A 18 -5.99 -14.21 -34.92
C PHE A 18 -4.89 -14.95 -34.14
N CYS A 19 -3.80 -14.25 -33.83
CA CYS A 19 -2.93 -14.64 -32.75
C CYS A 19 -3.64 -14.28 -31.44
N SER A 20 -4.43 -15.21 -30.91
CA SER A 20 -5.08 -15.02 -29.62
C SER A 20 -4.04 -15.20 -28.51
N SER A 21 -3.47 -14.10 -28.06
CA SER A 21 -2.70 -14.07 -26.81
C SER A 21 -3.66 -14.42 -25.68
N GLN A 22 -3.59 -15.65 -25.18
CA GLN A 22 -4.18 -15.98 -23.88
C GLN A 22 -3.40 -15.17 -22.84
N ILE A 23 -3.95 -14.03 -22.41
CA ILE A 23 -3.45 -13.34 -21.22
C ILE A 23 -3.83 -14.24 -20.06
N THR A 24 -2.93 -15.16 -19.69
CA THR A 24 -2.99 -15.77 -18.38
C THR A 24 -2.87 -14.62 -17.39
N ASN A 25 -3.92 -14.35 -16.62
CA ASN A 25 -3.87 -13.47 -15.45
C ASN A 25 -2.87 -14.08 -14.45
N ALA A 26 -1.58 -13.86 -14.67
CA ALA A 26 -0.63 -13.92 -13.59
C ALA A 26 -1.07 -12.80 -12.64
N ILE A 27 -1.57 -13.17 -11.46
CA ILE A 27 -1.75 -12.22 -10.37
C ILE A 27 -0.34 -11.75 -10.02
N LEU A 28 0.09 -10.69 -10.69
CA LEU A 28 1.32 -10.00 -10.38
C LEU A 28 1.02 -9.20 -9.11
N ASN A 29 1.19 -9.86 -7.95
CA ASN A 29 1.16 -9.25 -6.62
C ASN A 29 2.39 -8.33 -6.46
N ASP A 30 2.51 -7.35 -7.34
CA ASP A 30 3.68 -6.48 -7.37
C ASP A 30 3.44 -5.35 -6.40
N PHE A 31 4.18 -5.43 -5.31
CA PHE A 31 4.40 -4.29 -4.46
C PHE A 31 4.96 -3.12 -5.29
N SER A 32 4.40 -1.95 -5.09
CA SER A 32 4.87 -0.69 -5.67
C SER A 32 5.65 0.12 -4.64
N LEU A 33 6.54 1.00 -5.10
CA LEU A 33 7.29 1.89 -4.21
C LEU A 33 6.42 3.04 -3.70
N ALA A 34 6.58 3.39 -2.44
CA ALA A 34 5.99 4.57 -1.82
C ALA A 34 6.93 5.14 -0.74
N ILE A 35 6.59 6.32 -0.25
CA ILE A 35 7.19 6.90 0.96
C ILE A 35 6.27 6.66 2.15
N ALA A 36 6.86 6.41 3.31
CA ALA A 36 6.15 6.44 4.58
C ALA A 36 6.80 7.39 5.58
N THR A 37 5.95 8.12 6.30
CA THR A 37 6.25 8.83 7.55
C THR A 37 5.28 8.39 8.64
N TRP A 38 5.30 9.05 9.79
CA TRP A 38 4.32 8.82 10.83
C TRP A 38 3.91 10.09 11.55
N TYR A 39 2.72 10.03 12.16
CA TYR A 39 2.12 11.13 12.91
C TYR A 39 1.48 10.67 14.22
N GLY A 40 1.18 11.63 15.08
CA GLY A 40 0.53 11.41 16.37
C GLY A 40 1.47 10.81 17.44
N PRO A 41 0.92 10.22 18.50
CA PRO A 41 1.70 9.59 19.56
C PRO A 41 2.48 8.36 19.07
N PRO A 42 3.70 8.08 19.59
CA PRO A 42 4.55 6.98 19.13
C PRO A 42 3.91 5.60 19.15
N ASN A 43 3.04 5.32 20.12
CA ASN A 43 2.31 4.04 20.23
C ASN A 43 0.79 4.25 20.07
N GLY A 44 0.38 5.31 19.38
CA GLY A 44 -1.01 5.68 19.17
C GLY A 44 -1.51 5.45 17.74
N HIS A 45 -2.75 5.88 17.51
CA HIS A 45 -3.52 5.74 16.28
C HIS A 45 -3.55 7.00 15.42
N GLY A 46 -2.50 7.82 15.46
CA GLY A 46 -2.49 9.12 14.78
C GLY A 46 -3.22 10.17 15.59
N THR A 47 -4.37 10.65 15.10
CA THR A 47 -5.25 11.63 15.75
C THR A 47 -6.56 10.99 16.19
N ASP A 48 -7.24 11.60 17.16
CA ASP A 48 -8.57 11.13 17.62
C ASP A 48 -9.68 11.37 16.57
N THR A 49 -9.42 12.21 15.58
CA THR A 49 -10.33 12.51 14.47
C THR A 49 -9.55 12.64 13.16
N GLY A 50 -9.86 11.79 12.18
CA GLY A 50 -9.34 11.89 10.82
C GLY A 50 -10.40 12.34 9.80
N ALA A 51 -9.95 12.74 8.62
CA ALA A 51 -10.77 13.23 7.50
C ALA A 51 -11.85 12.24 7.04
N CYS A 52 -11.68 10.94 7.29
CA CYS A 52 -12.69 9.92 6.99
C CYS A 52 -13.87 9.86 7.98
N GLY A 53 -13.77 10.54 9.14
CA GLY A 53 -14.88 10.64 10.10
C GLY A 53 -15.20 9.35 10.87
N TYR A 54 -14.28 8.39 10.96
CA TYR A 54 -14.50 7.10 11.64
C TYR A 54 -14.45 7.15 13.18
N GLY A 55 -14.14 8.31 13.77
CA GLY A 55 -14.00 8.46 15.22
C GLY A 55 -12.73 7.78 15.74
N ASP A 56 -12.86 7.04 16.85
CA ASP A 56 -11.73 6.41 17.55
C ASP A 56 -11.19 5.19 16.77
N VAL A 57 -10.22 5.46 15.91
CA VAL A 57 -9.49 4.45 15.12
C VAL A 57 -8.44 3.67 15.92
N GLY A 58 -8.29 3.95 17.21
CA GLY A 58 -7.49 3.12 18.12
C GLY A 58 -8.19 1.80 18.50
N LYS A 59 -9.50 1.72 18.29
CA LYS A 59 -10.33 0.55 18.61
C LYS A 59 -10.54 -0.37 17.40
N PRO A 60 -11.07 -1.59 17.62
CA PRO A 60 -11.55 -2.43 16.52
C PRO A 60 -12.52 -1.67 15.60
N PRO A 61 -12.47 -1.91 14.28
CA PRO A 61 -11.64 -2.91 13.59
C PRO A 61 -10.20 -2.47 13.27
N TYR A 62 -9.89 -1.18 13.43
CA TYR A 62 -8.63 -0.59 12.96
C TYR A 62 -7.44 -0.87 13.89
N ASN A 63 -7.67 -0.92 15.20
CA ASN A 63 -6.67 -1.25 16.22
C ASN A 63 -5.36 -0.45 16.07
N SER A 64 -5.47 0.86 15.77
CA SER A 64 -4.33 1.76 15.53
C SER A 64 -3.45 1.40 14.31
N MET A 65 -3.84 0.42 13.49
CA MET A 65 -3.13 0.02 12.27
C MET A 65 -3.58 0.89 11.09
N ILE A 66 -3.32 2.19 11.17
CA ILE A 66 -3.90 3.17 10.26
C ILE A 66 -2.86 3.99 9.50
N SER A 67 -3.32 4.70 8.47
CA SER A 67 -2.56 5.70 7.74
C SER A 67 -3.46 6.88 7.36
N ALA A 68 -2.91 8.08 7.45
CA ALA A 68 -3.33 9.18 6.59
C ALA A 68 -2.70 8.96 5.20
N GLY A 69 -3.49 9.10 4.13
CA GLY A 69 -3.03 8.92 2.76
C GLY A 69 -2.90 10.26 2.03
N ASN A 70 -1.90 10.44 1.18
CA ASN A 70 -1.89 11.58 0.26
C ASN A 70 -3.04 11.50 -0.77
N GLN A 71 -3.13 12.46 -1.69
CA GLN A 71 -4.25 12.54 -2.64
C GLN A 71 -4.45 11.26 -3.48
N ALA A 72 -3.39 10.50 -3.75
CA ALA A 72 -3.46 9.26 -4.53
C ALA A 72 -4.15 8.12 -3.75
N LEU A 73 -4.02 8.12 -2.42
CA LEU A 73 -4.62 7.13 -1.53
C LEU A 73 -5.97 7.59 -1.00
N TYR A 74 -6.06 8.82 -0.47
CA TYR A 74 -7.29 9.35 0.11
C TYR A 74 -8.39 9.62 -0.94
N LYS A 75 -8.01 10.03 -2.16
CA LYS A 75 -8.90 10.22 -3.33
C LYS A 75 -10.15 11.05 -3.01
N SER A 76 -9.97 12.17 -2.30
CA SER A 76 -11.08 13.03 -1.83
C SER A 76 -12.14 12.23 -1.05
N GLY A 77 -11.70 11.38 -0.13
CA GLY A 77 -12.55 10.54 0.72
C GLY A 77 -12.94 9.18 0.11
N LYS A 78 -12.78 8.97 -1.21
CA LYS A 78 -13.12 7.69 -1.84
C LYS A 78 -12.21 6.53 -1.42
N GLY A 79 -11.00 6.84 -0.97
CA GLY A 79 -10.06 5.85 -0.44
C GLY A 79 -10.25 5.53 1.04
N CYS A 80 -11.14 6.23 1.74
CA CYS A 80 -11.42 5.94 3.14
C CYS A 80 -11.88 4.48 3.31
N GLY A 81 -11.22 3.76 4.22
CA GLY A 81 -11.48 2.35 4.48
C GLY A 81 -10.77 1.39 3.53
N GLU A 82 -10.03 1.85 2.51
CA GLU A 82 -9.19 0.96 1.71
C GLU A 82 -8.04 0.39 2.56
N CYS A 83 -7.70 -0.89 2.30
CA CYS A 83 -6.62 -1.59 2.99
C CYS A 83 -5.40 -1.78 2.10
N TYR A 84 -4.24 -1.65 2.72
CA TYR A 84 -2.95 -1.86 2.07
C TYR A 84 -2.06 -2.72 2.94
N GLN A 85 -1.25 -3.57 2.30
CA GLN A 85 -0.04 -4.09 2.93
C GLN A 85 1.11 -3.14 2.66
N VAL A 86 1.85 -2.77 3.69
CA VAL A 86 3.07 -1.95 3.59
C VAL A 86 4.22 -2.67 4.26
N LYS A 87 5.42 -2.64 3.66
CA LYS A 87 6.64 -3.22 4.23
C LYS A 87 7.85 -2.35 3.97
N CYS A 88 8.76 -2.30 4.94
CA CYS A 88 10.09 -1.73 4.77
C CYS A 88 11.13 -2.84 4.59
N THR A 89 12.11 -2.62 3.70
CA THR A 89 13.18 -3.61 3.42
C THR A 89 14.58 -2.99 3.34
N GLU A 90 14.70 -1.68 3.12
CA GLU A 90 15.99 -1.05 2.76
C GLU A 90 16.84 -0.65 3.99
N ASN A 91 16.26 -0.61 5.19
CA ASN A 91 16.98 -0.22 6.41
C ASN A 91 17.20 -1.44 7.34
N PRO A 92 18.36 -1.59 8.00
CA PRO A 92 18.63 -2.68 8.94
C PRO A 92 17.62 -2.82 10.10
N ILE A 93 16.89 -1.76 10.42
CA ILE A 93 15.84 -1.76 11.45
C ILE A 93 14.57 -2.46 10.97
N CYS A 94 14.35 -2.51 9.67
CA CYS A 94 13.11 -3.02 9.09
C CYS A 94 12.99 -4.54 9.29
N SER A 95 11.77 -4.98 9.57
CA SER A 95 11.46 -6.41 9.75
C SER A 95 11.50 -7.17 8.42
N GLY A 96 11.20 -6.50 7.30
CA GLY A 96 10.98 -7.11 5.99
C GLY A 96 9.56 -7.63 5.79
N GLU A 97 8.79 -7.76 6.87
CA GLU A 97 7.44 -8.31 6.87
C GLU A 97 6.38 -7.21 6.62
N PRO A 98 5.35 -7.49 5.80
CA PRO A 98 4.27 -6.53 5.58
C PRO A 98 3.31 -6.46 6.75
N ILE A 99 2.85 -5.25 7.03
CA ILE A 99 1.73 -4.97 7.95
C ILE A 99 0.52 -4.51 7.14
N LYS A 100 -0.69 -4.85 7.59
CA LYS A 100 -1.94 -4.35 7.01
C LYS A 100 -2.30 -3.02 7.67
N VAL A 101 -2.61 -2.01 6.88
CA VAL A 101 -3.03 -0.68 7.34
C VAL A 101 -4.31 -0.23 6.63
N TYR A 102 -5.09 0.61 7.30
CA TYR A 102 -6.32 1.21 6.77
C TYR A 102 -6.11 2.70 6.48
N ILE A 103 -6.63 3.18 5.35
CA ILE A 103 -6.72 4.63 5.09
C ILE A 103 -7.87 5.20 5.92
N THR A 104 -7.55 6.03 6.91
CA THR A 104 -8.54 6.63 7.82
C THR A 104 -8.48 8.15 7.90
N ASP A 105 -7.50 8.75 7.23
CA ASP A 105 -7.27 10.19 7.25
C ASP A 105 -6.60 10.66 5.93
N GLU A 106 -6.49 11.97 5.76
CA GLU A 106 -5.82 12.62 4.64
C GLU A 106 -4.49 13.23 5.07
N CYS A 107 -3.43 13.02 4.29
CA CYS A 107 -2.20 13.79 4.41
C CYS A 107 -2.11 14.82 3.27
N PRO A 108 -2.48 16.10 3.49
CA PRO A 108 -2.41 17.14 2.48
C PRO A 108 -0.99 17.73 2.37
N GLY A 109 -0.82 18.75 1.52
CA GLY A 109 0.42 19.54 1.45
C GLY A 109 1.63 18.72 1.02
N ALA A 110 2.70 18.73 1.82
CA ALA A 110 4.01 18.15 1.47
C ALA A 110 3.96 16.64 1.14
N CYS A 111 2.98 15.89 1.66
CA CYS A 111 2.74 14.49 1.30
C CYS A 111 2.45 14.26 -0.19
N ASN A 112 2.03 15.31 -0.90
CA ASN A 112 1.76 15.26 -2.35
C ASN A 112 3.01 15.55 -3.20
N ASN A 113 4.18 15.75 -2.58
CA ASN A 113 5.46 15.89 -3.30
C ASN A 113 6.02 14.55 -3.79
N GLU A 114 5.39 13.43 -3.40
CA GLU A 114 5.72 12.07 -3.85
C GLU A 114 4.47 11.44 -4.47
N PRO A 115 4.62 10.52 -5.45
CA PRO A 115 3.47 9.88 -6.11
C PRO A 115 2.51 9.21 -5.12
N VAL A 116 3.05 8.46 -4.16
CA VAL A 116 2.28 7.77 -3.12
C VAL A 116 2.99 7.93 -1.78
N TRP A 117 2.25 8.43 -0.79
CA TRP A 117 2.76 8.70 0.54
C TRP A 117 1.78 8.20 1.60
N PHE A 118 2.27 7.32 2.47
CA PHE A 118 1.57 6.83 3.67
C PHE A 118 2.09 7.57 4.89
N ASP A 119 1.29 8.42 5.51
CA ASP A 119 1.63 8.98 6.82
C ASP A 119 0.97 8.10 7.89
N LEU A 120 1.72 7.13 8.41
CA LEU A 120 1.22 6.06 9.26
C LEU A 120 0.94 6.55 10.68
N GLY A 121 0.01 5.91 11.39
CA GLY A 121 -0.06 6.06 12.85
C GLY A 121 1.23 5.59 13.50
N GLY A 122 1.67 6.23 14.60
CA GLY A 122 2.93 5.89 15.27
C GLY A 122 3.08 4.40 15.64
N LEU A 123 1.97 3.74 16.05
CA LEU A 123 1.97 2.30 16.28
C LEU A 123 2.27 1.54 14.99
N ALA A 124 1.49 1.77 13.93
CA ALA A 124 1.66 1.11 12.63
C ALA A 124 3.08 1.29 12.07
N PHE A 125 3.63 2.51 12.11
CA PHE A 125 4.98 2.77 11.63
C PHE A 125 6.04 1.98 12.40
N GLY A 126 5.91 1.92 13.73
CA GLY A 126 6.80 1.14 14.60
C GLY A 126 6.75 -0.37 14.30
N TYR A 127 5.59 -0.90 13.90
CA TYR A 127 5.41 -2.32 13.56
C TYR A 127 6.09 -2.75 12.26
N MET A 128 6.53 -1.81 11.41
CA MET A 128 7.41 -2.13 10.27
C MET A 128 8.86 -2.44 10.70
N GLY A 129 9.23 -2.10 11.94
CA GLY A 129 10.53 -2.43 12.51
C GLY A 129 10.59 -3.87 13.03
N LYS A 130 11.81 -4.37 13.24
CA LYS A 130 12.05 -5.66 13.93
C LYS A 130 11.43 -5.66 15.33
N PRO A 131 11.12 -6.85 15.90
CA PRO A 131 10.62 -6.95 17.27
C PRO A 131 11.48 -6.16 18.25
N GLY A 132 10.83 -5.28 19.04
CA GLY A 132 11.49 -4.39 20.00
C GLY A 132 12.16 -3.14 19.41
N GLN A 133 12.14 -2.94 18.09
CA GLN A 133 12.77 -1.79 17.42
C GLN A 133 11.78 -0.72 16.98
N GLY A 134 10.59 -0.65 17.56
CA GLY A 134 9.56 0.32 17.17
C GLY A 134 10.02 1.78 17.31
N ASP A 135 10.71 2.13 18.40
CA ASP A 135 11.26 3.48 18.59
C ASP A 135 12.39 3.77 17.61
N ALA A 136 13.28 2.81 17.38
CA ALA A 136 14.35 2.95 16.39
C ALA A 136 13.77 3.15 14.98
N MET A 137 12.69 2.44 14.65
CA MET A 137 11.97 2.61 13.39
C MET A 137 11.43 4.03 13.30
N ARG A 138 10.64 4.49 14.28
CA ARG A 138 10.08 5.85 14.34
C ARG A 138 11.14 6.95 14.27
N ASN A 139 12.32 6.75 14.84
CA ASN A 139 13.43 7.70 14.79
C ASN A 139 14.02 7.88 13.38
N LEU A 140 13.75 6.97 12.43
CA LEU A 140 14.06 7.20 11.02
C LEU A 140 13.22 8.33 10.42
N GLY A 141 12.01 8.55 10.95
CA GLY A 141 11.07 9.60 10.55
C GLY A 141 10.43 9.38 9.18
N ARG A 142 11.24 9.16 8.15
CA ARG A 142 10.84 8.96 6.75
C ARG A 142 11.58 7.77 6.16
N VAL A 143 10.85 6.83 5.58
CA VAL A 143 11.42 5.63 4.96
C VAL A 143 10.79 5.36 3.59
N LYS A 144 11.54 4.71 2.71
CA LYS A 144 10.99 4.08 1.51
C LYS A 144 10.33 2.77 1.91
N ILE A 145 9.14 2.53 1.38
CA ILE A 145 8.38 1.30 1.61
C ILE A 145 7.90 0.72 0.28
N TRP A 146 7.54 -0.54 0.36
CA TRP A 146 6.81 -1.27 -0.65
C TRP A 146 5.36 -1.38 -0.18
N TYR A 147 4.39 -1.13 -1.05
CA TYR A 147 2.98 -1.29 -0.73
C TYR A 147 2.19 -2.05 -1.82
N GLN A 148 1.08 -2.68 -1.43
CA GLN A 148 0.09 -3.23 -2.35
C GLN A 148 -1.33 -3.10 -1.76
N SER A 149 -2.33 -2.95 -2.62
CA SER A 149 -3.74 -2.98 -2.19
C SER A 149 -4.15 -4.41 -1.84
N VAL A 150 -4.93 -4.57 -0.78
CA VAL A 150 -5.44 -5.87 -0.32
C VAL A 150 -6.90 -5.75 0.12
N PRO A 151 -7.67 -6.85 0.12
CA PRO A 151 -8.98 -6.86 0.76
C PRO A 151 -8.90 -6.50 2.24
N CYS A 152 -9.85 -5.66 2.67
CA CYS A 152 -10.24 -5.55 4.06
C CYS A 152 -11.03 -6.80 4.45
#